data_AF-A0A6J4QN56-F1
#
_entry.id   AF-A0A6J4QN56-F1
#
_cell.length_a   1.000
_cell.length_b   1.000
_cell.length_c   1.000
_cell.angle_alpha   90.00
_cell.angle_beta   90.00
_cell.angle_gamma   90.00
#
_symmetry.space_group_name_H-M   'P 1'
#
loop_
_entity.id
_entity.type
_entity.pdbx_description
1 polymer ?
#
loop_
_entity_poly.entity_id
_entity_poly.type
_entity_poly.pdbx_seq_one_letter_code
_entity_poly.pdbx_strand_id
1 'polypeptide(L)'
;MSFTTAANGDGEFLTSWTIFYWVWWASWGPFVGTFIARISRGRTIREFTFGVLLVPSLVSFVWFAVFGGAAMNLDLFSGANIAAAVAESQEAALFSTLEQFPLATVTSFIAILLVGIFFISGADAASVVMGMLSSRGTLHPKAWNVAMWGALTGAAAAVALLFGGLEGLQTVAILAGAPFALIIIGMVYSLFKALREEKLPSAVVQPGAAPEPGRAMSSPSGAPAPQRMSAKDPREPGRGPYTG
;
A
#
# COMPACT_ATOMS: atom_id res chain seq x y z
N MET A 1 -13.57 -0.71 23.54
CA MET A 1 -12.88 0.30 22.70
C MET A 1 -13.72 0.84 21.56
N SER A 2 -14.44 0.01 20.77
CA SER A 2 -15.14 0.49 19.56
C SER A 2 -16.24 1.55 19.75
N PHE A 3 -16.74 1.74 20.98
CA PHE A 3 -17.76 2.75 21.33
C PHE A 3 -17.25 3.73 22.40
N THR A 4 -15.94 3.80 22.60
CA THR A 4 -15.34 4.76 23.52
C THR A 4 -15.33 6.13 22.85
N THR A 5 -15.96 7.10 23.49
CA THR A 5 -16.13 8.50 23.06
C THR A 5 -15.65 9.42 24.19
N ALA A 6 -15.45 10.70 23.89
CA ALA A 6 -15.06 11.67 24.92
C ALA A 6 -16.08 11.79 26.07
N ALA A 7 -17.31 11.33 25.87
CA ALA A 7 -18.35 11.34 26.91
C ALA A 7 -18.25 10.15 27.89
N ASN A 8 -17.59 9.06 27.51
CA ASN A 8 -17.52 7.83 28.31
C ASN A 8 -16.09 7.28 28.50
N GLY A 9 -15.08 8.07 28.12
CA GLY A 9 -13.66 7.74 28.26
C GLY A 9 -12.81 9.00 28.30
N ASP A 10 -11.49 8.81 28.35
CA ASP A 10 -10.53 9.91 28.33
C ASP A 10 -10.46 10.54 26.93
N GLY A 11 -10.98 11.77 26.81
CA GLY A 11 -11.03 12.51 25.55
C GLY A 11 -9.65 12.88 25.00
N GLU A 12 -8.67 13.10 25.88
CA GLU A 12 -7.29 13.41 25.49
C GLU A 12 -6.61 12.16 24.91
N PHE A 13 -6.74 11.03 25.61
CA PHE A 13 -6.27 9.74 25.11
C PHE A 13 -6.92 9.35 23.78
N LEU A 14 -8.24 9.57 23.65
CA LEU A 14 -8.95 9.29 22.40
C LEU A 14 -8.44 10.14 21.25
N THR A 15 -8.13 11.41 21.47
CA THR A 15 -7.68 12.32 20.42
C THR A 15 -6.25 11.99 19.99
N SER A 16 -5.34 11.80 20.96
CA SER A 16 -3.92 11.52 20.73
C SER A 16 -3.65 10.12 20.15
N TRP A 17 -4.48 9.14 20.48
CA TRP A 17 -4.32 7.76 19.98
C TRP A 17 -5.38 7.39 18.96
N THR A 18 -6.62 7.20 19.41
CA THR A 18 -7.65 6.55 18.58
C THR A 18 -7.97 7.40 17.36
N ILE A 19 -8.46 8.62 17.55
CA ILE A 19 -8.87 9.52 16.46
C ILE A 19 -7.68 9.83 15.56
N PHE A 20 -6.50 10.11 16.11
CA PHE A 20 -5.28 10.31 15.34
C PHE A 20 -5.01 9.14 14.40
N TYR A 21 -4.94 7.89 14.90
CA TYR A 21 -4.66 6.73 14.05
C TYR A 21 -5.78 6.47 13.03
N TRP A 22 -7.06 6.68 13.39
CA TRP A 22 -8.16 6.53 12.44
C TRP A 22 -8.02 7.49 11.26
N VAL A 23 -7.74 8.77 11.54
CA VAL A 23 -7.56 9.79 10.49
C VAL A 23 -6.27 9.56 9.71
N TRP A 24 -5.19 9.17 10.40
CA TRP A 24 -3.92 8.80 9.79
C TRP A 24 -4.11 7.67 8.76
N TRP A 25 -4.68 6.54 9.17
CA TRP A 25 -4.91 5.40 8.28
C TRP A 25 -5.88 5.74 7.14
N ALA A 26 -6.92 6.52 7.43
CA ALA A 26 -7.86 7.00 6.43
C ALA A 26 -7.14 7.79 5.32
N SER A 27 -6.26 8.73 5.69
CA SER A 27 -5.54 9.57 4.73
C SER A 27 -4.59 8.78 3.80
N TRP A 28 -4.14 7.60 4.23
CA TRP A 28 -3.30 6.71 3.42
C TRP A 28 -4.11 5.81 2.46
N GLY A 29 -5.43 5.78 2.60
CA GLY A 29 -6.34 4.94 1.82
C GLY A 29 -6.14 5.02 0.30
N PRO A 30 -6.06 6.21 -0.33
CA PRO A 30 -5.83 6.32 -1.77
C PRO A 30 -4.53 5.69 -2.26
N PHE A 31 -3.46 5.88 -1.46
CA PHE A 31 -2.13 5.38 -1.75
C PHE A 31 -2.09 3.85 -1.65
N VAL A 32 -2.44 3.34 -0.48
CA VAL A 32 -2.42 1.90 -0.18
C VAL A 32 -3.41 1.15 -1.05
N GLY A 33 -4.63 1.69 -1.22
CA GLY A 33 -5.69 1.08 -2.03
C GLY A 33 -5.27 0.87 -3.48
N THR A 34 -4.59 1.85 -4.09
CA THR A 34 -4.11 1.74 -5.48
C THR A 34 -3.05 0.64 -5.61
N PHE A 35 -2.13 0.54 -4.65
CA PHE A 35 -1.10 -0.50 -4.64
C PHE A 35 -1.72 -1.89 -4.49
N ILE A 36 -2.56 -2.09 -3.47
CA ILE A 36 -3.19 -3.39 -3.20
C ILE A 36 -4.09 -3.80 -4.36
N ALA A 37 -4.84 -2.86 -4.97
CA ALA A 37 -5.67 -3.16 -6.14
C ALA A 37 -4.86 -3.71 -7.32
N ARG A 38 -3.65 -3.17 -7.56
CA ARG A 38 -2.78 -3.62 -8.67
C ARG A 38 -2.27 -5.04 -8.47
N ILE A 39 -1.80 -5.37 -7.27
CA ILE A 39 -1.26 -6.71 -6.98
C ILE A 39 -2.37 -7.76 -6.78
N SER A 40 -3.62 -7.33 -6.62
CA SER A 40 -4.78 -8.21 -6.39
C SER A 40 -5.57 -8.56 -7.65
N ARG A 41 -5.03 -8.25 -8.84
CA ARG A 41 -5.71 -8.56 -10.11
C ARG A 41 -5.99 -10.07 -10.24
N GLY A 42 -7.25 -10.42 -10.48
CA GLY A 42 -7.68 -11.81 -10.65
C GLY A 42 -8.02 -12.56 -9.36
N ARG A 43 -7.97 -11.90 -8.20
CA ARG A 43 -8.45 -12.48 -6.92
C ARG A 43 -9.95 -12.26 -6.75
N THR A 44 -10.62 -13.19 -6.07
CA THR A 44 -12.02 -12.95 -5.67
C THR A 44 -12.08 -11.88 -4.57
N ILE A 45 -13.22 -11.18 -4.45
CA ILE A 45 -13.43 -10.18 -3.38
C ILE A 45 -13.18 -10.82 -2.00
N ARG A 46 -13.62 -12.07 -1.81
CA ARG A 46 -13.41 -12.81 -0.56
C ARG A 46 -11.92 -13.01 -0.26
N GLU A 47 -11.16 -13.55 -1.21
CA GLU A 47 -9.71 -13.75 -1.04
C GLU A 47 -8.98 -12.44 -0.78
N PHE A 48 -9.34 -11.40 -1.53
CA PHE A 48 -8.82 -10.05 -1.34
C PHE A 48 -9.07 -9.55 0.08
N THR A 49 -10.31 -9.59 0.56
CA THR A 49 -10.67 -9.11 1.89
C THR A 49 -9.95 -9.89 2.99
N PHE A 50 -9.92 -11.23 2.92
CA PHE A 50 -9.21 -12.03 3.92
C PHE A 50 -7.70 -11.78 3.90
N GLY A 51 -7.08 -11.69 2.71
CA GLY A 51 -5.65 -11.43 2.58
C GLY A 51 -5.25 -10.06 3.17
N VAL A 52 -6.01 -9.02 2.84
CA VAL A 52 -5.73 -7.63 3.28
C VAL A 52 -5.99 -7.44 4.77
N LEU A 53 -6.92 -8.19 5.37
CA LEU A 53 -7.17 -8.13 6.81
C LEU A 53 -6.18 -8.99 7.60
N LEU A 54 -6.04 -10.27 7.25
CA LEU A 54 -5.31 -11.22 8.10
C LEU A 54 -3.79 -11.02 8.05
N VAL A 55 -3.20 -10.85 6.86
CA VAL A 55 -1.74 -10.82 6.73
C VAL A 55 -1.14 -9.61 7.46
N PRO A 56 -1.61 -8.36 7.26
CA PRO A 56 -1.07 -7.22 7.98
C PRO A 56 -1.36 -7.29 9.48
N SER A 57 -2.56 -7.73 9.89
CA SER A 57 -2.89 -7.86 11.32
C SER A 57 -1.98 -8.86 12.04
N LEU A 58 -1.61 -9.97 11.42
CA LEU A 58 -0.68 -10.93 12.00
C LEU A 58 0.73 -10.36 12.13
N VAL A 59 1.22 -9.66 11.10
CA VAL A 59 2.53 -8.99 11.16
C VAL A 59 2.54 -7.93 12.25
N SER A 60 1.51 -7.09 12.33
CA SER A 60 1.37 -6.09 13.41
C SER A 60 1.30 -6.75 14.78
N PHE A 61 0.54 -7.84 14.92
CA PHE A 61 0.43 -8.58 16.17
C PHE A 61 1.80 -9.10 16.63
N VAL A 62 2.56 -9.76 15.75
CA VAL A 62 3.90 -10.26 16.07
C VAL A 62 4.84 -9.10 16.43
N TRP A 63 4.80 -8.01 15.67
CA TRP A 63 5.63 -6.82 15.93
C TRP A 63 5.37 -6.24 17.32
N PHE A 64 4.10 -5.95 17.65
CA PHE A 64 3.75 -5.39 18.95
C PHE A 64 3.97 -6.37 20.09
N ALA A 65 3.72 -7.67 19.90
CA ALA A 65 3.97 -8.69 20.91
C ALA A 65 5.46 -8.80 21.24
N VAL A 66 6.34 -8.73 20.23
CA VAL A 66 7.80 -8.82 20.43
C VAL A 66 8.35 -7.53 21.03
N PHE A 67 8.18 -6.37 20.36
CA PHE A 67 8.80 -5.13 20.80
C PHE A 67 8.08 -4.49 21.99
N GLY A 68 6.75 -4.41 21.93
CA GLY A 68 5.96 -3.89 23.04
C GLY A 68 6.03 -4.79 24.27
N GLY A 69 5.94 -6.12 24.07
CA GLY A 69 6.13 -7.09 25.15
C GLY A 69 7.52 -7.03 25.77
N ALA A 70 8.58 -6.91 24.98
CA ALA A 70 9.95 -6.76 25.48
C ALA A 70 10.11 -5.46 26.30
N ALA A 71 9.66 -4.32 25.76
CA ALA A 71 9.72 -3.03 26.45
C ALA A 71 8.97 -3.07 27.80
N MET A 72 7.75 -3.62 27.81
CA MET A 72 6.97 -3.79 29.04
C MET A 72 7.64 -4.72 30.05
N ASN A 73 8.22 -5.83 29.59
CA ASN A 73 8.91 -6.77 30.47
C ASN A 73 10.15 -6.13 31.12
N LEU A 74 10.93 -5.37 30.35
CA LEU A 74 12.11 -4.65 30.84
C LEU A 74 11.73 -3.56 31.85
N ASP A 75 10.65 -2.82 31.58
CA ASP A 75 10.17 -1.76 32.47
C ASP A 75 9.64 -2.33 33.80
N LEU A 76 8.84 -3.40 33.75
CA LEU A 76 8.21 -3.99 34.93
C LEU A 76 9.17 -4.83 35.80
N PHE A 77 10.12 -5.54 35.20
CA PHE A 77 10.91 -6.56 35.90
C PHE A 77 12.41 -6.30 35.93
N SER A 78 12.94 -5.49 35.02
CA SER A 78 14.40 -5.24 34.93
C SER A 78 14.82 -3.86 35.41
N GLY A 79 13.86 -2.99 35.76
CA GLY A 79 14.15 -1.63 36.22
C GLY A 79 14.72 -0.72 35.13
N ALA A 80 14.48 -1.05 33.85
CA ALA A 80 15.02 -0.32 32.71
C ALA A 80 14.42 1.09 32.52
N ASN A 81 13.34 1.43 33.25
CA ASN A 81 12.68 2.73 33.24
C ASN A 81 12.33 3.22 31.82
N ILE A 82 11.87 2.31 30.95
CA ILE A 82 11.50 2.62 29.57
C ILE A 82 10.33 3.62 29.55
N ALA A 83 9.39 3.52 30.49
CA ALA A 83 8.29 4.46 30.60
C ALA A 83 8.77 5.91 30.87
N ALA A 84 9.84 6.08 31.65
CA ALA A 84 10.42 7.40 31.90
C ALA A 84 11.10 7.96 30.64
N ALA A 85 11.83 7.13 29.89
CA ALA A 85 12.42 7.53 28.62
C ALA A 85 11.36 7.97 27.58
N VAL A 86 10.24 7.24 27.50
CA VAL A 86 9.10 7.58 26.63
C VAL A 86 8.48 8.94 27.03
N ALA A 87 8.39 9.22 28.33
CA ALA A 87 7.82 10.47 28.84
C ALA A 87 8.68 11.70 28.48
N GLU A 88 9.99 11.52 28.31
CA GLU A 88 10.90 12.56 27.85
C GLU A 88 10.90 12.69 26.32
N SER A 89 10.96 11.57 25.61
CA SER A 89 10.88 11.52 24.15
C SER A 89 10.30 10.18 23.69
N GLN A 90 9.17 10.25 22.99
CA GLN A 90 8.53 9.06 22.42
C GLN A 90 9.45 8.37 21.39
N GLU A 91 10.29 9.12 20.71
CA GLU A 91 11.26 8.63 19.72
C GLU A 91 12.38 7.80 20.36
N ALA A 92 12.74 8.10 21.62
CA ALA A 92 13.80 7.41 22.35
C ALA A 92 13.39 5.99 22.78
N ALA A 93 12.09 5.71 22.90
CA ALA A 93 11.55 4.46 23.45
C ALA A 93 12.13 3.19 22.81
N LEU A 94 12.23 3.17 21.48
CA LEU A 94 12.79 2.02 20.75
C LEU A 94 14.27 1.83 21.09
N PHE A 95 15.05 2.92 21.10
CA PHE A 95 16.49 2.87 21.33
C PHE A 95 16.80 2.52 22.79
N SER A 96 16.09 3.08 23.76
CA SER A 96 16.21 2.71 25.17
C SER A 96 15.86 1.24 25.40
N THR A 97 14.92 0.68 24.63
CA THR A 97 14.62 -0.76 24.68
C THR A 97 15.77 -1.58 24.09
N LEU A 98 16.32 -1.17 22.94
CA LEU A 98 17.44 -1.87 22.29
C LEU A 98 18.73 -1.84 23.11
N GLU A 99 18.95 -0.79 23.91
CA GLU A 99 20.09 -0.68 24.84
C GLU A 99 20.11 -1.77 25.92
N GLN A 100 18.97 -2.38 26.23
CA GLN A 100 18.88 -3.48 27.19
C GLN A 100 19.31 -4.84 26.59
N PHE A 101 19.58 -4.90 25.29
CA PHE A 101 19.97 -6.12 24.59
C PHE A 101 21.43 -6.07 24.12
N PRO A 102 22.10 -7.23 23.98
CA PRO A 102 23.43 -7.26 23.40
C PRO A 102 23.42 -6.69 21.98
N LEU A 103 24.52 -6.08 21.57
CA LEU A 103 24.69 -5.42 20.25
C LEU A 103 23.81 -4.16 20.05
N ALA A 104 23.40 -3.49 21.13
CA ALA A 104 22.61 -2.25 21.09
C ALA A 104 23.06 -1.24 20.01
N THR A 105 24.36 -0.94 19.91
CA THR A 105 24.87 -0.01 18.89
C THR A 105 24.59 -0.48 17.47
N VAL A 106 24.74 -1.78 17.20
CA VAL A 106 24.51 -2.37 15.87
C VAL A 106 23.03 -2.40 15.55
N THR A 107 22.18 -2.84 16.49
CA THR A 107 20.73 -2.92 16.29
C THR A 107 20.11 -1.53 16.16
N SER A 108 20.56 -0.54 16.93
CA SER A 108 20.16 0.86 16.80
C SER A 108 20.58 1.45 15.45
N PHE A 109 21.80 1.18 14.99
CA PHE A 109 22.24 1.62 13.67
C PHE A 109 21.39 1.01 12.54
N ILE A 110 21.09 -0.29 12.63
CA ILE A 110 20.19 -0.97 11.69
C ILE A 110 18.79 -0.36 11.74
N ALA A 111 18.26 -0.06 12.93
CA ALA A 111 16.95 0.56 13.09
C ALA A 111 16.90 1.94 12.41
N ILE A 112 17.93 2.77 12.59
CA ILE A 112 18.03 4.09 11.92
C ILE A 112 18.05 3.92 10.40
N LEU A 113 18.85 2.98 9.87
CA LEU A 113 18.88 2.69 8.44
C LEU A 113 17.52 2.22 7.91
N LEU A 114 16.85 1.32 8.62
CA LEU A 114 15.52 0.83 8.24
C LEU A 114 14.49 1.95 8.23
N VAL A 115 14.47 2.81 9.25
CA VAL A 115 13.60 3.99 9.29
C VAL A 115 13.87 4.90 8.09
N GLY A 116 15.14 5.16 7.78
CA GLY A 116 15.52 5.95 6.60
C GLY A 116 15.05 5.33 5.28
N ILE A 117 15.23 4.02 5.10
CA ILE A 117 14.78 3.30 3.90
C ILE A 117 13.26 3.32 3.78
N PHE A 118 12.53 3.04 4.86
CA PHE A 118 11.07 3.09 4.87
C PHE A 118 10.54 4.49 4.62
N PHE A 119 11.20 5.52 5.18
CA PHE A 119 10.83 6.91 4.93
C PHE A 119 11.03 7.28 3.45
N ILE A 120 12.20 6.98 2.87
CA ILE A 120 12.49 7.32 1.46
C ILE A 120 11.57 6.57 0.51
N SER A 121 11.40 5.26 0.70
CA SER A 121 10.52 4.45 -0.15
C SER A 121 9.04 4.83 -0.01
N GLY A 122 8.58 5.16 1.20
CA GLY A 122 7.23 5.66 1.45
C GLY A 122 7.00 7.03 0.80
N ALA A 123 7.96 7.95 0.93
CA ALA A 123 7.90 9.28 0.33
C ALA A 123 7.89 9.23 -1.20
N ASP A 124 8.71 8.37 -1.81
CA ASP A 124 8.70 8.15 -3.26
C ASP A 124 7.34 7.64 -3.74
N ALA A 125 6.83 6.60 -3.10
CA ALA A 125 5.56 5.98 -3.48
C ALA A 125 4.38 6.96 -3.31
N ALA A 126 4.36 7.76 -2.24
CA ALA A 126 3.37 8.82 -2.04
C ALA A 126 3.45 9.89 -3.14
N SER A 127 4.67 10.34 -3.47
CA SER A 127 4.93 11.36 -4.50
C SER A 127 4.46 10.92 -5.87
N VAL A 128 4.66 9.65 -6.22
CA VAL A 128 4.16 9.06 -7.46
C VAL A 128 2.63 9.10 -7.48
N VAL A 129 1.96 8.66 -6.41
CA VAL A 129 0.48 8.68 -6.35
C VAL A 129 -0.08 10.09 -6.45
N MET A 130 0.49 11.06 -5.75
CA MET A 130 0.10 12.47 -5.87
C MET A 130 0.28 12.99 -7.30
N GLY A 131 1.38 12.62 -7.96
CA GLY A 131 1.63 12.89 -9.37
C GLY A 131 0.57 12.28 -10.29
N MET A 132 0.16 11.03 -10.06
CA MET A 132 -0.89 10.35 -10.82
C MET A 132 -2.24 11.07 -10.68
N LEU A 133 -2.65 11.37 -9.44
CA LEU A 133 -3.90 12.06 -9.14
C LEU A 133 -3.95 13.46 -9.75
N SER A 134 -2.82 14.17 -9.77
CA SER A 134 -2.70 15.50 -10.38
C SER A 134 -2.61 15.49 -11.91
N SER A 135 -2.51 14.31 -12.53
CA SER A 135 -2.27 14.13 -13.96
C SER A 135 -3.35 13.26 -14.61
N ARG A 136 -4.62 13.46 -14.22
CA ARG A 136 -5.80 12.72 -14.72
C ARG A 136 -5.72 11.20 -14.54
N GLY A 137 -5.02 10.72 -13.52
CA GLY A 137 -4.90 9.29 -13.22
C GLY A 137 -3.92 8.54 -14.12
N THR A 138 -3.01 9.22 -14.83
CA THR A 138 -1.93 8.54 -15.57
C THR A 138 -1.13 7.62 -14.65
N LEU A 139 -0.75 6.44 -15.14
CA LEU A 139 0.08 5.49 -14.40
C LEU A 139 1.55 5.91 -14.31
N HIS A 140 1.98 6.79 -15.22
CA HIS A 140 3.34 7.28 -15.32
C HIS A 140 3.32 8.82 -15.33
N PRO A 141 3.26 9.44 -14.15
CA PRO A 141 3.31 10.90 -14.04
C PRO A 141 4.70 11.41 -14.44
N LYS A 142 4.77 12.64 -14.95
CA LYS A 142 6.05 13.28 -15.29
C LYS A 142 6.91 13.40 -14.03
N ALA A 143 8.21 13.12 -14.15
CA ALA A 143 9.16 13.15 -13.03
C ALA A 143 9.14 14.49 -12.25
N TRP A 144 8.96 15.61 -12.97
CA TRP A 144 8.83 16.93 -12.32
C TRP A 144 7.60 17.02 -11.40
N ASN A 145 6.45 16.45 -11.78
CA ASN A 145 5.26 16.47 -10.94
C ASN A 145 5.48 15.64 -9.66
N VAL A 146 6.17 14.51 -9.77
CA VAL A 146 6.53 13.66 -8.63
C VAL A 146 7.49 14.41 -7.69
N ALA A 147 8.55 15.01 -8.24
CA ALA A 147 9.51 15.79 -7.47
C ALA A 147 8.87 17.00 -6.76
N MET A 148 7.97 17.71 -7.44
CA MET A 148 7.22 18.82 -6.87
C MET A 148 6.39 18.37 -5.66
N TRP A 149 5.64 17.27 -5.78
CA TRP A 149 4.84 16.75 -4.67
C TRP A 149 5.71 16.25 -3.51
N GLY A 150 6.80 15.55 -3.81
CA GLY A 150 7.76 15.13 -2.77
C GLY A 150 8.37 16.31 -2.02
N ALA A 151 8.75 17.37 -2.72
CA ALA A 151 9.28 18.59 -2.11
C ALA A 151 8.23 19.33 -1.28
N LEU A 152 6.99 19.45 -1.76
CA LEU A 152 5.89 20.07 -1.01
C LEU A 152 5.54 19.30 0.26
N THR A 153 5.48 17.97 0.19
CA THR A 153 5.23 17.12 1.37
C THR A 153 6.37 17.22 2.37
N GLY A 154 7.63 17.20 1.91
CA GLY A 154 8.80 17.39 2.77
C GLY A 154 8.82 18.77 3.44
N ALA A 155 8.48 19.82 2.69
CA ALA A 155 8.37 21.17 3.23
C ALA A 155 7.25 21.30 4.27
N ALA A 156 6.08 20.71 4.00
CA ALA A 156 4.97 20.70 4.96
C ALA A 156 5.34 19.96 6.25
N ALA A 157 6.01 18.80 6.14
CA ALA A 157 6.50 18.05 7.30
C ALA A 157 7.55 18.85 8.09
N ALA A 158 8.50 19.49 7.40
CA ALA A 158 9.52 20.32 8.03
C ALA A 158 8.90 21.50 8.80
N VAL A 159 7.92 22.20 8.20
CA VAL A 159 7.19 23.30 8.85
C VAL A 159 6.44 22.77 10.07
N ALA A 160 5.69 21.67 9.95
CA ALA A 160 4.95 21.11 11.08
C ALA A 160 5.87 20.73 12.26
N LEU A 161 7.02 20.10 11.96
CA LEU A 161 8.02 19.74 12.96
C LEU A 161 8.66 20.98 13.61
N LEU A 162 8.98 22.01 12.82
CA LEU A 162 9.61 23.23 13.34
C LEU A 162 8.72 24.03 14.28
N PHE A 163 7.40 24.08 14.02
CA PHE A 163 6.49 24.93 14.79
C PHE A 163 5.72 24.20 15.90
N GLY A 164 5.56 22.87 15.81
CA GLY A 164 4.80 22.12 16.80
C GLY A 164 5.34 20.73 17.14
N GLY A 165 6.51 20.33 16.62
CA GLY A 165 7.06 19.01 16.88
C GLY A 165 6.10 17.87 16.50
N LEU A 166 6.12 16.78 17.28
CA LEU A 166 5.23 15.63 17.06
C LEU A 166 3.75 16.01 17.22
N GLU A 167 3.41 16.81 18.22
CA GLU A 167 2.03 17.22 18.49
C GLU A 167 1.45 18.11 17.36
N GLY A 168 2.27 19.02 16.83
CA GLY A 168 1.94 19.83 15.66
C GLY A 168 1.69 18.96 14.43
N LEU A 169 2.53 17.94 14.21
CA LEU A 169 2.34 16.99 13.12
C LEU A 169 1.02 16.22 13.26
N GLN A 170 0.69 15.75 14.47
CA GLN A 170 -0.57 15.05 14.75
C GLN A 170 -1.79 15.96 14.50
N THR A 171 -1.73 17.21 14.98
CA THR A 171 -2.81 18.18 14.82
C THR A 171 -3.07 18.50 13.36
N VAL A 172 -2.02 18.78 12.58
CA VAL A 172 -2.13 19.03 11.14
C VAL A 172 -2.70 17.82 10.41
N ALA A 173 -2.26 16.61 10.76
CA ALA A 173 -2.78 15.38 10.17
C ALA A 173 -4.27 15.18 10.45
N ILE A 174 -4.73 15.43 11.69
CA ILE A 174 -6.15 15.32 12.04
C ILE A 174 -6.97 16.33 11.25
N LEU A 175 -6.56 17.60 11.22
CA LEU A 175 -7.27 18.66 10.51
C LEU A 175 -7.33 18.40 9.00
N ALA A 176 -6.24 17.93 8.41
CA ALA A 176 -6.16 17.63 6.98
C ALA A 176 -6.94 16.35 6.60
N GLY A 177 -6.95 15.32 7.47
CA GLY A 177 -7.59 14.04 7.18
C GLY A 177 -9.07 13.97 7.58
N ALA A 178 -9.57 14.85 8.46
CA ALA A 178 -10.99 14.94 8.81
C ALA A 178 -11.94 15.04 7.58
N PRO A 179 -11.73 15.94 6.60
CA PRO A 179 -12.57 15.97 5.40
C PRO A 179 -12.44 14.70 4.56
N PHE A 180 -11.29 14.03 4.62
CA PHE A 180 -11.05 12.79 3.89
C PHE A 180 -11.93 11.63 4.42
N ALA A 181 -12.31 11.64 5.70
CA ALA A 181 -13.25 10.67 6.23
C ALA A 181 -14.61 10.69 5.52
N LEU A 182 -15.11 11.87 5.13
CA LEU A 182 -16.35 12.00 4.35
C LEU A 182 -16.20 11.40 2.95
N ILE A 183 -15.01 11.53 2.34
CA ILE A 183 -14.70 10.94 1.04
C ILE A 183 -14.75 9.41 1.15
N ILE A 184 -14.20 8.81 2.22
CA ILE A 184 -14.26 7.37 2.44
C ILE A 184 -15.71 6.87 2.53
N ILE A 185 -16.58 7.57 3.25
CA ILE A 185 -18.01 7.22 3.34
C ILE A 185 -18.64 7.22 1.94
N GLY A 186 -18.35 8.25 1.13
CA GLY A 186 -18.77 8.31 -0.27
C GLY A 186 -18.24 7.15 -1.12
N MET A 187 -16.97 6.77 -0.94
CA MET A 187 -16.36 5.62 -1.64
C MET A 187 -17.02 4.29 -1.25
N VAL A 188 -17.35 4.09 0.03
CA VAL A 188 -18.08 2.91 0.50
C VAL A 188 -19.45 2.83 -0.19
N TYR A 189 -20.20 3.93 -0.20
CA TYR A 189 -21.49 4.00 -0.91
C TYR A 189 -21.34 3.69 -2.41
N SER A 190 -20.34 4.30 -3.07
CA SER A 190 -20.05 4.06 -4.48
C SER A 190 -19.70 2.61 -4.78
N LEU A 191 -18.92 1.96 -3.90
CA LEU A 191 -18.56 0.55 -4.03
C LEU A 191 -19.80 -0.34 -3.89
N PHE A 192 -20.64 -0.11 -2.88
CA PHE A 192 -21.89 -0.84 -2.71
C PHE A 192 -22.81 -0.70 -3.92
N LYS A 193 -22.92 0.51 -4.48
CA LYS A 193 -23.69 0.74 -5.70
C LYS A 193 -23.12 -0.06 -6.89
N ALA A 194 -21.82 0.03 -7.11
CA ALA A 194 -21.14 -0.66 -8.21
C ALA A 194 -21.31 -2.20 -8.12
N LEU A 195 -21.15 -2.77 -6.92
CA LEU A 195 -21.32 -4.20 -6.69
C LEU A 195 -22.77 -4.67 -6.90
N ARG A 196 -23.77 -3.82 -6.62
CA ARG A 196 -25.18 -4.14 -6.88
C ARG A 196 -25.56 -4.06 -8.35
N GLU A 197 -24.89 -3.20 -9.11
CA GLU A 197 -25.08 -3.06 -10.55
C GLU A 197 -24.30 -4.11 -11.36
N GLU A 198 -23.33 -4.78 -10.73
CA GLU A 198 -22.51 -5.82 -11.37
C GLU A 198 -23.35 -7.04 -11.75
N LYS A 199 -23.44 -7.30 -13.06
CA LYS A 199 -24.04 -8.52 -13.59
C LYS A 199 -23.01 -9.62 -13.48
N LEU A 200 -23.27 -10.63 -12.64
CA LEU A 200 -22.45 -11.83 -12.59
C LEU A 200 -22.38 -12.44 -14.00
N PRO A 201 -21.20 -12.90 -14.47
CA PRO A 201 -21.10 -13.63 -15.71
C PRO A 201 -22.10 -14.78 -15.65
N SER A 202 -23.13 -14.71 -16.49
CA SER A 202 -24.07 -15.81 -16.62
C SER A 202 -23.22 -17.00 -17.03
N ALA A 203 -23.21 -18.06 -16.22
CA ALA A 203 -22.66 -19.35 -16.61
C ALA A 203 -23.55 -19.96 -17.71
N VAL A 204 -23.71 -19.26 -18.83
CA VAL A 204 -24.14 -19.84 -20.07
C VAL A 204 -22.86 -20.36 -20.70
N VAL A 205 -22.40 -21.51 -20.19
CA VAL A 205 -21.80 -22.48 -21.09
C VAL A 205 -22.91 -22.75 -22.10
N GLN A 206 -22.85 -22.12 -23.28
CA GLN A 206 -23.60 -22.65 -24.41
C GLN A 206 -23.11 -24.10 -24.52
N PRO A 207 -23.97 -25.11 -24.31
CA PRO A 207 -23.60 -26.47 -24.66
C PRO A 207 -23.18 -26.38 -26.11
N GLY A 208 -21.92 -26.71 -26.39
CA GLY A 208 -21.30 -26.48 -27.69
C GLY A 208 -22.30 -26.85 -28.78
N ALA A 209 -22.64 -25.87 -29.63
CA ALA A 209 -23.38 -26.17 -30.83
C ALA A 209 -22.63 -27.32 -31.50
N ALA A 210 -23.26 -28.51 -31.48
CA ALA A 210 -22.68 -29.70 -32.08
C ALA A 210 -22.27 -29.32 -33.51
N PRO A 211 -21.06 -29.68 -33.97
CA PRO A 211 -20.65 -29.35 -35.33
C PRO A 211 -21.71 -29.87 -36.28
N GLU A 212 -22.31 -28.98 -37.10
CA GLU A 212 -23.33 -29.39 -38.06
C GLU A 212 -22.80 -30.57 -38.90
N PRO A 213 -23.57 -31.67 -39.06
CA PRO A 213 -23.13 -32.87 -39.79
C PRO A 213 -22.79 -32.64 -41.28
N GLY A 214 -22.98 -31.44 -41.80
CA GLY A 214 -22.82 -31.12 -43.22
C GLY A 214 -21.43 -30.63 -43.64
N ARG A 215 -20.54 -30.23 -42.72
CA ARG A 215 -19.28 -29.56 -43.12
C ARG A 215 -18.08 -30.49 -43.35
N ALA A 216 -18.22 -31.79 -43.08
CA ALA A 216 -17.15 -32.78 -43.29
C ALA A 216 -17.17 -33.42 -44.70
N MET A 217 -18.18 -33.16 -45.53
CA MET A 217 -18.35 -33.82 -46.84
C MET A 217 -18.14 -32.93 -48.08
N SER A 218 -17.34 -31.88 -47.97
CA SER A 218 -16.85 -31.15 -49.15
C SER A 218 -15.35 -30.89 -49.06
N SER A 219 -14.56 -31.93 -49.31
CA SER A 219 -13.19 -31.74 -49.75
C SER A 219 -13.20 -31.44 -51.26
N PRO A 220 -12.64 -30.31 -51.73
CA PRO A 220 -12.39 -30.14 -53.16
C PRO A 220 -11.30 -31.11 -53.57
N SER A 221 -11.65 -32.08 -54.42
CA SER A 221 -10.69 -32.93 -55.12
C SER A 221 -9.74 -32.04 -55.93
N GLY A 222 -8.46 -31.94 -55.52
CA GLY A 222 -7.41 -31.38 -56.39
C GLY A 222 -6.34 -30.46 -55.77
N ALA A 223 -6.08 -30.47 -54.46
CA ALA A 223 -4.92 -29.74 -53.92
C ALA A 223 -3.67 -30.63 -53.86
N PRO A 224 -2.50 -30.22 -54.41
CA PRO A 224 -1.28 -31.02 -54.32
C PRO A 224 -0.77 -31.07 -52.88
N ALA A 225 -0.18 -32.20 -52.49
CA ALA A 225 0.39 -32.43 -51.16
C ALA A 225 1.47 -31.39 -50.79
N PRO A 226 1.50 -30.89 -49.54
CA PRO A 226 2.51 -29.91 -49.13
C PRO A 226 3.90 -30.53 -49.11
N GLN A 227 4.81 -29.98 -49.92
CA GLN A 227 6.22 -30.34 -49.90
C GLN A 227 6.85 -29.97 -48.55
N ARG A 228 7.45 -30.97 -47.89
CA ARG A 228 8.41 -30.74 -46.81
C ARG A 228 9.71 -30.18 -47.40
N MET A 229 10.07 -28.95 -47.04
CA MET A 229 11.42 -28.37 -47.21
C MET A 229 11.85 -27.91 -45.81
N SER A 230 12.60 -28.72 -45.05
CA SER A 230 14.06 -28.90 -45.09
C SER A 230 14.84 -27.63 -44.73
N ALA A 231 15.77 -27.80 -43.79
CA ALA A 231 16.40 -26.78 -42.98
C ALA A 231 17.48 -25.93 -43.68
N LYS A 232 17.61 -24.68 -43.20
CA LYS A 232 18.81 -23.81 -43.02
C LYS A 232 19.77 -23.52 -44.19
N ASP A 233 20.13 -22.23 -44.38
CA ASP A 233 21.54 -21.83 -44.58
C ASP A 233 21.84 -20.39 -44.07
N PRO A 234 23.02 -20.11 -43.47
CA PRO A 234 23.32 -18.91 -42.68
C PRO A 234 24.28 -17.91 -43.38
N ARG A 235 23.89 -17.37 -44.54
CA ARG A 235 24.77 -16.49 -45.35
C ARG A 235 24.09 -15.24 -45.91
N GLU A 236 23.56 -14.37 -45.06
CA GLU A 236 23.31 -12.97 -45.48
C GLU A 236 23.93 -11.95 -44.50
N PRO A 237 25.00 -11.25 -44.91
CA PRO A 237 25.53 -10.10 -44.22
C PRO A 237 24.99 -8.78 -44.79
N GLY A 238 24.40 -7.95 -43.91
CA GLY A 238 24.47 -6.48 -43.87
C GLY A 238 24.01 -5.62 -45.06
N ARG A 239 23.13 -4.62 -44.79
CA ARG A 239 23.30 -3.17 -45.06
C ARG A 239 22.03 -2.38 -44.68
N GLY A 240 22.19 -1.27 -43.93
CA GLY A 240 21.15 -0.24 -43.66
C GLY A 240 20.95 0.72 -44.86
N PRO A 241 20.73 2.05 -44.69
CA PRO A 241 20.26 2.85 -43.53
C PRO A 241 19.25 4.01 -43.87
N TYR A 242 18.72 4.71 -42.85
CA TYR A 242 17.97 6.01 -42.85
C TYR A 242 16.62 6.03 -43.63
N THR A 243 15.56 6.79 -43.32
CA THR A 243 15.34 8.16 -42.80
C THR A 243 13.87 8.30 -42.34
N GLY A 244 13.56 9.21 -41.40
CA GLY A 244 12.20 9.70 -41.12
C GLY A 244 12.00 10.16 -39.69
#